data_AF-A0A936QBU0-F1
#
_entry.id   AF-A0A936QBU0-F1
#
_cell.length_a   1.000
_cell.length_b   1.000
_cell.length_c   1.000
_cell.angle_alpha   90.00
_cell.angle_beta   90.00
_cell.angle_gamma   90.00
#
_symmetry.space_group_name_H-M   'P 1'
#
loop_
_entity.id
_entity.type
_entity.pdbx_description
1 polymer ?
#
loop_
_entity_poly.entity_id
_entity_poly.type
_entity_poly.pdbx_seq_one_letter_code
_entity_poly.pdbx_strand_id
1 'polypeptide(L)'
;MNVLQQIRRIVRAAQRHSQLLEKSTGLPGAQLWALQEVVSDPGLRVGDLARRMHLHISTTSNLVDKLITGVIWRVRSKRTSASSARSRPPRRSL
;
A
#
# COMPACT_ATOMS: atom_id res chain seq x y z
N MET A 1 -26.58 -4.81 -23.52
CA MET A 1 -25.65 -5.44 -22.55
C MET A 1 -25.71 -4.63 -21.26
N ASN A 2 -25.91 -5.25 -20.09
CA ASN A 2 -26.12 -4.53 -18.83
C ASN A 2 -24.76 -4.22 -18.15
N VAL A 3 -24.57 -2.98 -17.65
CA VAL A 3 -23.34 -2.52 -16.97
C VAL A 3 -22.90 -3.46 -15.85
N LEU A 4 -23.84 -4.04 -15.09
CA LEU A 4 -23.54 -5.00 -14.02
C LEU A 4 -22.88 -6.29 -14.55
N GLN A 5 -23.24 -6.73 -15.75
CA GLN A 5 -22.61 -7.89 -16.38
C GLN A 5 -21.16 -7.59 -16.79
N GLN A 6 -20.89 -6.36 -17.25
CA GLN A 6 -19.53 -5.94 -17.59
C GLN A 6 -18.64 -5.82 -16.34
N ILE A 7 -19.15 -5.19 -15.28
CA ILE A 7 -18.45 -5.12 -13.99
C ILE A 7 -18.12 -6.53 -13.48
N ARG A 8 -19.09 -7.45 -13.52
CA ARG A 8 -18.87 -8.84 -13.08
C ARG A 8 -17.76 -9.54 -13.87
N ARG A 9 -17.69 -9.31 -15.18
CA ARG A 9 -16.61 -9.86 -16.03
C ARG A 9 -15.25 -9.30 -15.65
N ILE A 10 -15.15 -8.00 -15.40
CA ILE A 10 -13.91 -7.34 -14.98
C ILE A 10 -13.45 -7.88 -13.62
N VAL A 11 -14.35 -7.93 -12.63
CA VAL A 11 -14.03 -8.45 -11.30
C VAL A 11 -13.55 -9.90 -11.37
N ARG A 12 -14.21 -10.76 -12.16
CA ARG A 12 -13.77 -12.15 -12.36
C ARG A 12 -12.43 -12.27 -13.08
N ALA A 13 -12.13 -11.38 -14.00
CA ALA A 13 -10.82 -11.34 -14.67
C ALA A 13 -9.73 -10.94 -13.67
N ALA A 14 -9.95 -9.90 -12.88
CA ALA A 14 -9.04 -9.45 -11.84
C ALA A 14 -8.79 -10.53 -10.78
N GLN A 15 -9.85 -11.22 -10.32
CA GLN A 15 -9.74 -12.34 -9.37
C GLN A 15 -8.90 -13.49 -9.93
N ARG A 16 -9.13 -13.90 -11.19
CA ARG A 16 -8.32 -14.93 -11.83
C ARG A 16 -6.86 -14.52 -11.95
N HIS A 17 -6.59 -13.28 -12.33
CA HIS A 17 -5.22 -12.77 -12.39
C HIS A 17 -4.55 -12.80 -11.00
N SER A 18 -5.25 -12.37 -9.96
CA SER A 18 -4.74 -12.45 -8.58
C SER A 18 -4.41 -13.89 -8.16
N GLN A 19 -5.26 -14.86 -8.52
CA GLN A 19 -5.02 -16.28 -8.22
C GLN A 19 -3.81 -16.84 -8.99
N LEU A 20 -3.60 -16.41 -10.24
CA LEU A 20 -2.44 -16.81 -11.02
C LEU A 20 -1.15 -16.25 -10.41
N LEU A 21 -1.17 -14.98 -10.01
CA LEU A 21 -0.03 -14.35 -9.34
C LEU A 21 0.31 -15.09 -8.04
N GLU A 22 -0.70 -15.36 -7.20
CA GLU A 22 -0.52 -16.09 -5.94
C GLU A 22 0.10 -17.48 -6.16
N LYS A 23 -0.32 -18.21 -7.21
CA LYS A 23 0.30 -19.50 -7.55
C LYS A 23 1.77 -19.37 -7.97
N SER A 24 2.15 -18.27 -8.61
CA SER A 24 3.51 -18.06 -9.11
C SER A 24 4.48 -17.47 -8.08
N THR A 25 3.99 -16.62 -7.17
CA THR A 25 4.81 -15.87 -6.21
C THR A 25 4.65 -16.35 -4.77
N GLY A 26 3.62 -17.14 -4.47
CA GLY A 26 3.20 -17.48 -3.11
C GLY A 26 2.52 -16.33 -2.35
N LEU A 27 2.31 -15.18 -3.00
CA LEU A 27 1.74 -13.98 -2.37
C LEU A 27 0.43 -13.57 -3.05
N PRO A 28 -0.67 -13.38 -2.29
CA PRO A 28 -1.90 -12.77 -2.79
C PRO A 28 -1.66 -11.43 -3.50
N GLY A 29 -2.43 -11.15 -4.56
CA GLY A 29 -2.23 -9.96 -5.40
C GLY A 29 -2.23 -8.62 -4.63
N ALA A 30 -3.06 -8.49 -3.60
CA ALA A 30 -3.07 -7.29 -2.75
C ALA A 30 -1.75 -7.12 -1.96
N GLN A 31 -1.13 -8.22 -1.55
CA GLN A 31 0.17 -8.21 -0.87
C GLN A 31 1.30 -7.85 -1.83
N LEU A 32 1.26 -8.34 -3.06
CA LEU A 32 2.21 -7.93 -4.11
C LEU A 32 2.12 -6.45 -4.42
N TRP A 33 0.90 -5.89 -4.50
CA TRP A 33 0.74 -4.45 -4.71
C TRP A 33 1.31 -3.63 -3.55
N ALA A 34 1.00 -4.01 -2.30
CA ALA A 34 1.59 -3.34 -1.15
C ALA A 34 3.12 -3.42 -1.13
N LEU A 35 3.68 -4.58 -1.51
CA LEU A 35 5.12 -4.75 -1.64
C LEU A 35 5.71 -3.82 -2.72
N GLN A 36 5.07 -3.73 -3.89
CA GLN A 36 5.50 -2.84 -4.96
C GLN A 36 5.49 -1.37 -4.53
N GLU A 37 4.47 -0.92 -3.80
CA GLU A 37 4.43 0.45 -3.24
C GLU A 37 5.56 0.71 -2.24
N VAL A 38 5.82 -0.25 -1.35
CA VAL A 38 6.89 -0.14 -0.33
C VAL A 38 8.28 -0.18 -0.97
N VAL A 39 8.48 -0.98 -2.01
CA VAL A 39 9.73 -1.00 -2.78
C VAL A 39 9.92 0.30 -3.56
N SER A 40 8.84 0.87 -4.10
CA SER A 40 8.88 2.12 -4.86
C SER A 40 9.19 3.33 -3.97
N ASP A 41 8.77 3.32 -2.71
CA ASP A 41 9.05 4.37 -1.74
C ASP A 41 9.33 3.77 -0.34
N PRO A 42 10.60 3.40 -0.08
CA PRO A 42 11.00 2.75 1.17
C PRO A 42 10.81 3.65 2.39
N GLY A 43 10.36 3.07 3.50
CA GLY A 43 10.10 3.82 4.74
C GLY A 43 8.70 4.44 4.80
N LEU A 44 7.82 4.11 3.85
CA LEU A 44 6.41 4.49 3.86
C LEU A 44 5.76 4.15 5.21
N ARG A 45 4.99 5.11 5.75
CA ARG A 45 4.12 4.79 6.89
C ARG A 45 2.90 4.02 6.41
N VAL A 46 2.40 3.13 7.26
CA VAL A 46 1.18 2.34 6.96
C VAL A 46 -0.01 3.22 6.57
N GLY A 47 -0.14 4.41 7.16
CA GLY A 47 -1.20 5.35 6.79
C GLY A 47 -1.03 5.97 5.39
N ASP A 48 0.21 6.13 4.92
CA ASP A 48 0.48 6.61 3.56
C ASP A 48 0.20 5.50 2.54
N LEU A 49 0.56 4.26 2.89
CA LEU A 49 0.27 3.07 2.08
C LEU A 49 -1.24 2.88 1.92
N ALA A 50 -2.00 3.06 3.00
CA ALA A 50 -3.46 2.98 2.98
C ALA A 50 -4.09 3.97 2.00
N ARG A 51 -3.57 5.21 1.96
CA ARG A 51 -4.02 6.24 1.02
C ARG A 51 -3.70 5.88 -0.43
N ARG A 52 -2.49 5.37 -0.70
CA ARG A 52 -2.09 4.95 -2.06
C ARG A 52 -2.89 3.75 -2.56
N MET A 53 -3.19 2.82 -1.64
CA MET A 53 -3.97 1.64 -1.98
C MET A 53 -5.48 1.88 -2.00
N HIS A 54 -5.94 3.09 -1.63
CA HIS A 54 -7.36 3.40 -1.42
C HIS A 54 -8.05 2.42 -0.46
N LEU A 55 -7.33 1.97 0.56
CA LEU A 55 -7.80 1.04 1.57
C LEU A 55 -7.93 1.74 2.93
N HIS A 56 -8.81 1.21 3.77
CA HIS A 56 -8.82 1.63 5.16
C HIS A 56 -7.51 1.24 5.85
N ILE A 57 -7.08 2.04 6.82
CA ILE A 57 -5.80 1.83 7.51
C ILE A 57 -5.73 0.48 8.24
N SER A 58 -6.85 -0.01 8.78
CA SER A 58 -6.90 -1.34 9.42
C SER A 58 -6.69 -2.48 8.43
N THR A 59 -7.33 -2.42 7.26
CA THR A 59 -7.15 -3.39 6.17
C THR A 59 -5.70 -3.39 5.70
N THR A 60 -5.11 -2.20 5.54
CA THR A 60 -3.72 -2.05 5.12
C THR A 60 -2.75 -2.57 6.18
N SER A 61 -2.97 -2.27 7.46
CA SER A 61 -2.12 -2.80 8.55
C SER A 61 -2.14 -4.32 8.56
N ASN A 62 -3.32 -4.93 8.49
CA ASN A 62 -3.45 -6.40 8.45
C ASN A 62 -2.72 -7.00 7.24
N LEU A 63 -2.72 -6.31 6.11
CA LEU A 63 -2.03 -6.73 4.90
C LEU A 63 -0.51 -6.64 5.08
N VAL A 64 -0.01 -5.54 5.62
CA VAL A 64 1.42 -5.34 5.94
C VAL A 64 1.90 -6.36 6.98
N ASP A 65 1.12 -6.63 8.01
CA ASP A 65 1.48 -7.59 9.07
C ASP A 65 1.69 -9.01 8.51
N LYS A 66 0.94 -9.39 7.46
CA LYS A 66 1.16 -10.65 6.73
C LYS A 66 2.39 -10.66 5.82
N LEU A 67 2.89 -9.51 5.40
CA LEU A 67 4.14 -9.40 4.61
C LEU A 67 5.39 -9.45 5.51
N ILE A 68 5.25 -9.10 6.80
CA ILE A 68 6.36 -9.09 7.75
C ILE A 68 6.90 -10.50 8.03
N THR A 69 6.08 -11.54 7.82
CA THR A 69 6.47 -12.94 8.09
C THR A 69 7.51 -13.51 7.13
N GLY A 70 8.09 -12.72 6.22
CA GLY A 70 9.20 -13.17 5.38
C GLY A 70 9.69 -12.22 4.29
N VAL A 71 9.03 -11.09 4.05
CA VAL A 71 9.32 -10.24 2.87
C VAL A 71 9.73 -8.81 3.23
N ILE A 72 9.20 -8.23 4.31
CA ILE A 72 9.50 -6.86 4.75
C ILE A 72 9.73 -6.80 6.26
N TRP A 73 10.41 -5.76 6.76
CA TRP A 73 10.51 -5.49 8.19
C TRP A 73 9.94 -4.11 8.53
N ARG A 74 9.32 -4.01 9.71
CA ARG A 74 8.76 -2.75 10.21
C ARG A 74 9.69 -2.11 11.23
N VAL A 75 10.12 -0.88 10.96
CA VAL A 75 10.87 -0.08 11.94
C VAL A 75 9.88 0.74 12.76
N ARG A 76 9.88 0.55 14.09
CA ARG A 76 9.10 1.41 14.99
C ARG A 76 9.85 2.72 15.20
N SER A 77 9.40 3.77 14.53
CA SER A 77 9.87 5.13 14.79
C SER A 77 9.50 5.53 16.23
N LYS A 78 10.51 5.85 17.05
CA LYS A 78 10.29 6.53 18.33
C LYS A 78 9.74 7.91 17.99
N ARG A 79 8.50 8.17 18.39
CA ARG A 79 7.83 9.45 18.15
C ARG A 79 8.54 10.51 19.00
N THR A 80 9.51 11.25 18.43
CA THR A 80 9.83 12.58 18.92
C THR A 80 8.80 13.52 18.29
N SER A 81 7.99 14.17 19.11
CA SER A 81 7.02 15.19 18.72
C SER A 81 7.73 16.46 18.22
N ALA A 82 8.38 16.40 17.06
CA ALA A 82 9.00 17.56 16.40
C ALA A 82 9.34 17.26 14.92
N SER A 83 8.35 16.99 14.07
CA SER A 83 8.56 17.09 12.61
C SER A 83 7.27 17.39 11.88
N SER A 84 6.71 18.56 12.19
CA SER A 84 5.76 19.28 11.34
C SER A 84 6.39 20.64 11.00
N ALA A 85 7.52 20.61 10.29
CA ALA A 85 8.17 21.82 9.77
C ALA A 85 9.09 21.49 8.60
N ARG A 86 8.50 21.11 7.46
CA ARG A 86 9.07 21.23 6.11
C ARG A 86 7.86 21.65 5.27
N SER A 87 7.71 22.85 4.74
CA SER A 87 8.68 23.77 4.16
C SER A 87 8.02 25.16 4.02
N ARG A 88 8.63 26.24 4.54
CA ARG A 88 8.37 27.63 4.12
C ARG A 88 9.70 28.23 3.68
N PRO A 89 9.80 28.82 2.47
CA PRO A 89 11.03 29.48 2.04
C PRO A 89 11.25 30.76 2.86
N PRO A 90 12.50 31.21 3.04
CA PRO A 90 12.78 32.45 3.75
C PRO A 90 12.21 33.63 2.96
N ARG A 91 11.38 34.46 3.62
CA ARG A 91 11.05 35.79 3.08
C ARG A 91 12.33 36.61 3.09
N ARG A 92 12.80 36.96 1.90
CA ARG A 92 13.86 37.93 1.68
C ARG A 92 13.27 39.32 1.97
N SER A 93 13.65 39.92 3.08
CA SER A 93 13.38 41.34 3.36
C SER A 93 14.56 42.13 2.82
N LEU A 94 14.30 43.04 1.89
CA LEU A 94 15.12 44.24 1.67
C LEU A 94 14.76 45.27 2.74
#